data_AF-A0A1Z8LL39-F1
#
_entry.id   AF-A0A1Z8LL39-F1
#
_cell.length_a   1.000
_cell.length_b   1.000
_cell.length_c   1.000
_cell.angle_alpha   90.00
_cell.angle_beta   90.00
_cell.angle_gamma   90.00
#
_symmetry.space_group_name_H-M   'P 1'
#
loop_
_entity.id
_entity.type
_entity.pdbx_description
1 polymer ?
#
loop_
_entity_poly.entity_id
_entity_poly.type
_entity_poly.pdbx_seq_one_letter_code
_entity_poly.pdbx_strand_id
1 'polypeptide(L)'
;MKYSVLILVLFGFALTSHAADNQIYITQTNATNSQIDIEQLGSGNIVADNASNTTTVDAAMNINGTGLNFNLDQIGSSNKFLADLNGNDGTYNFTFTGSSNVFTGQLNSAGTYNMNDFTFTNAVTGSSNAFTVNIAEDADANDSDIVWAFDGADNIVFFNAATDYTHSNLSSLFGSSGSVTGADADNMNLNWNVDGDDNVFKVAISSPFVNQDWDIDGDNNTLDYIGIGNANASSDATGHTSTINITGDYWDVDLIQRSTNNNDWVNINATGSGTQGSHATLCIVQNDSGSAAGC
;
A
#
# COMPACT_ATOMS: atom_id res chain seq x y z
N MET A 1 -12.16 -63.92 -42.19
CA MET A 1 -11.16 -62.85 -42.35
C MET A 1 -11.56 -61.71 -41.43
N LYS A 2 -10.57 -61.24 -40.64
CA LYS A 2 -10.38 -59.90 -40.07
C LYS A 2 -11.43 -59.36 -39.08
N TYR A 3 -10.99 -59.30 -37.82
CA TYR A 3 -11.48 -58.41 -36.77
C TYR A 3 -11.49 -56.95 -37.26
N SER A 4 -12.54 -56.19 -36.91
CA SER A 4 -12.46 -54.73 -36.87
C SER A 4 -12.64 -54.26 -35.43
N VAL A 5 -11.51 -53.87 -34.85
CA VAL A 5 -11.38 -53.13 -33.59
C VAL A 5 -11.89 -51.72 -33.86
N LEU A 6 -12.88 -51.26 -33.09
CA LEU A 6 -13.26 -49.84 -33.08
C LEU A 6 -12.22 -49.10 -32.22
N ILE A 7 -11.34 -48.33 -32.87
CA ILE A 7 -10.42 -47.41 -32.22
C ILE A 7 -11.21 -46.21 -31.73
N LEU A 8 -11.29 -46.01 -30.41
CA LEU A 8 -11.78 -44.77 -29.81
C LEU A 8 -10.64 -43.74 -29.90
N VAL A 9 -10.73 -42.81 -30.84
CA VAL A 9 -9.85 -41.63 -30.88
C VAL A 9 -10.40 -40.64 -29.86
N LEU A 10 -9.71 -40.51 -28.72
CA LEU A 10 -9.97 -39.48 -27.73
C LEU A 10 -9.48 -38.14 -28.32
N PHE A 11 -10.38 -37.38 -28.94
CA PHE A 11 -10.12 -35.98 -29.27
C PHE A 11 -10.07 -35.21 -27.95
N GLY A 12 -8.86 -34.91 -27.47
CA GLY A 12 -8.65 -33.93 -26.42
C GLY A 12 -9.09 -32.57 -26.94
N PHE A 13 -10.36 -32.21 -26.70
CA PHE A 13 -10.75 -30.82 -26.67
C PHE A 13 -10.08 -30.22 -25.44
N ALA A 14 -8.97 -29.50 -25.65
CA ALA A 14 -8.57 -28.48 -24.72
C ALA A 14 -9.72 -27.47 -24.70
N LEU A 15 -10.59 -27.57 -23.69
CA LEU A 15 -11.51 -26.51 -23.34
C LEU A 15 -10.60 -25.33 -22.96
N THR A 16 -10.56 -24.31 -23.82
CA THR A 16 -10.12 -22.99 -23.38
C THR A 16 -11.14 -22.55 -22.33
N SER A 17 -10.79 -22.69 -21.05
CA SER A 17 -11.54 -22.04 -19.99
C SER A 17 -11.41 -20.54 -20.21
N HIS A 18 -12.40 -19.95 -20.85
CA HIS A 18 -12.59 -18.51 -20.81
C HIS A 18 -13.06 -18.19 -19.39
N ALA A 19 -12.12 -17.91 -18.50
CA ALA A 19 -12.50 -17.22 -17.30
C ALA A 19 -12.89 -15.79 -17.72
N ALA A 20 -14.16 -15.47 -17.55
CA ALA A 20 -14.64 -14.11 -17.73
C ALA A 20 -14.32 -13.32 -16.46
N ASP A 21 -13.93 -12.06 -16.63
CA ASP A 21 -13.67 -11.14 -15.54
C ASP A 21 -15.00 -10.79 -14.82
N ASN A 22 -14.99 -10.74 -13.49
CA ASN A 22 -16.10 -10.13 -12.75
C ASN A 22 -15.81 -8.63 -12.63
N GLN A 23 -16.68 -7.79 -13.18
CA GLN A 23 -16.49 -6.35 -13.22
C GLN A 23 -17.58 -5.62 -12.44
N ILE A 24 -17.19 -4.74 -11.52
CA ILE A 24 -18.10 -3.90 -10.74
C ILE A 24 -17.71 -2.43 -10.93
N TYR A 25 -18.72 -1.60 -11.17
CA TYR A 25 -18.60 -0.17 -11.36
C TYR A 25 -19.57 0.54 -10.41
N ILE A 26 -19.06 1.41 -9.53
CA ILE A 26 -19.87 2.18 -8.57
C ILE A 26 -19.52 3.66 -8.70
N THR A 27 -20.54 4.51 -8.70
CA THR A 27 -20.36 5.94 -8.42
C THR A 27 -21.22 6.26 -7.21
N GLN A 28 -20.58 6.70 -6.13
CA GLN A 28 -21.28 7.14 -4.93
C GLN A 28 -20.91 8.58 -4.61
N THR A 29 -21.93 9.38 -4.30
CA THR A 29 -21.75 10.81 -4.00
C THR A 29 -22.55 11.19 -2.76
N ASN A 30 -21.94 11.96 -1.86
CA ASN A 30 -22.57 12.55 -0.67
C ASN A 30 -23.19 11.53 0.30
N ALA A 31 -22.53 10.37 0.47
CA ALA A 31 -22.93 9.38 1.44
C ALA A 31 -22.55 9.79 2.87
N THR A 32 -23.35 9.42 3.86
CA THR A 32 -23.01 9.57 5.28
C THR A 32 -23.26 8.23 5.96
N ASN A 33 -22.29 7.73 6.73
CA ASN A 33 -22.39 6.47 7.47
C ASN A 33 -22.86 5.30 6.57
N SER A 34 -22.34 5.23 5.35
CA SER A 34 -22.72 4.20 4.40
C SER A 34 -21.76 3.02 4.46
N GLN A 35 -22.33 1.82 4.31
CA GLN A 35 -21.60 0.58 4.23
C GLN A 35 -21.61 0.08 2.79
N ILE A 36 -20.45 -0.31 2.27
CA ILE A 36 -20.28 -0.95 0.96
C ILE A 36 -19.45 -2.21 1.18
N ASP A 37 -20.05 -3.35 0.87
CA ASP A 37 -19.38 -4.65 0.93
C ASP A 37 -19.35 -5.26 -0.48
N ILE A 38 -18.16 -5.62 -0.96
CA ILE A 38 -17.95 -6.23 -2.27
C ILE A 38 -17.18 -7.53 -2.09
N GLU A 39 -17.74 -8.62 -2.60
CA GLU A 39 -17.07 -9.91 -2.73
C GLU A 39 -17.05 -10.30 -4.22
N GLN A 40 -15.87 -10.57 -4.77
CA GLN A 40 -15.72 -11.07 -6.14
C GLN A 40 -14.94 -12.39 -6.14
N LEU A 41 -15.55 -13.43 -6.72
CA LEU A 41 -14.98 -14.76 -6.85
C LEU A 41 -14.79 -15.10 -8.33
N GLY A 42 -13.56 -15.25 -8.79
CA GLY A 42 -13.27 -15.48 -10.20
C GLY A 42 -11.84 -15.12 -10.56
N SER A 43 -11.28 -15.64 -11.65
CA SER A 43 -9.83 -15.53 -11.92
C SER A 43 -9.38 -14.16 -12.46
N GLY A 44 -10.28 -13.18 -12.56
CA GLY A 44 -10.08 -11.87 -13.19
C GLY A 44 -11.02 -10.84 -12.59
N ASN A 45 -11.00 -10.67 -11.28
CA ASN A 45 -11.89 -9.73 -10.59
C ASN A 45 -11.41 -8.29 -10.80
N ILE A 46 -12.33 -7.38 -11.09
CA ILE A 46 -12.06 -5.96 -11.31
C ILE A 46 -13.14 -5.12 -10.64
N VAL A 47 -12.70 -4.16 -9.85
CA VAL A 47 -13.49 -3.01 -9.43
C VAL A 47 -12.79 -1.75 -9.96
N ALA A 48 -13.49 -0.99 -10.80
CA ALA A 48 -12.97 0.21 -11.44
C ALA A 48 -14.11 1.18 -11.80
N ASP A 49 -13.85 2.31 -12.46
CA ASP A 49 -14.90 3.03 -13.20
C ASP A 49 -15.03 2.47 -14.63
N ASN A 50 -16.20 2.69 -15.24
CA ASN A 50 -16.67 2.12 -16.50
C ASN A 50 -15.75 2.45 -17.70
N ALA A 51 -14.89 3.46 -17.60
CA ALA A 51 -13.89 3.79 -18.61
C ALA A 51 -12.48 3.20 -18.35
N SER A 52 -12.24 2.59 -17.18
CA SER A 52 -10.94 2.07 -16.74
C SER A 52 -10.87 0.55 -16.82
N ASN A 53 -10.40 0.06 -17.97
CA ASN A 53 -9.78 -1.26 -18.10
C ASN A 53 -8.27 -1.11 -18.39
N THR A 54 -7.69 0.02 -17.97
CA THR A 54 -6.27 0.32 -18.16
C THR A 54 -5.61 0.54 -16.81
N THR A 55 -4.31 0.31 -16.74
CA THR A 55 -3.46 0.48 -15.55
C THR A 55 -3.25 1.95 -15.16
N THR A 56 -4.18 2.83 -15.52
CA THR A 56 -4.04 4.29 -15.39
C THR A 56 -5.30 4.87 -14.75
N VAL A 57 -5.10 5.78 -13.79
CA VAL A 57 -6.08 6.27 -12.80
C VAL A 57 -7.09 7.27 -13.37
N ASP A 58 -6.94 7.71 -14.63
CA ASP A 58 -7.72 8.81 -15.23
C ASP A 58 -9.24 8.55 -15.37
N ALA A 59 -9.70 7.38 -14.93
CA ALA A 59 -11.09 7.01 -14.76
C ALA A 59 -11.24 6.01 -13.59
N ALA A 60 -10.93 6.42 -12.36
CA ALA A 60 -11.09 5.57 -11.19
C ALA A 60 -12.54 5.56 -10.68
N MET A 61 -12.96 4.44 -10.07
CA MET A 61 -14.25 4.34 -9.36
C MET A 61 -14.31 5.44 -8.30
N ASN A 62 -15.33 6.30 -8.28
CA ASN A 62 -15.42 7.39 -7.29
C ASN A 62 -16.44 7.07 -6.20
N ILE A 63 -15.97 6.92 -4.96
CA ILE A 63 -16.82 6.76 -3.77
C ILE A 63 -16.60 7.94 -2.84
N ASN A 64 -17.63 8.80 -2.71
CA ASN A 64 -17.58 9.95 -1.82
C ASN A 64 -18.53 9.83 -0.63
N GLY A 65 -18.02 10.05 0.59
CA GLY A 65 -18.85 10.11 1.79
C GLY A 65 -18.10 10.21 3.11
N THR A 66 -18.80 10.64 4.16
CA THR A 66 -18.27 10.74 5.54
C THR A 66 -18.66 9.49 6.33
N GLY A 67 -17.75 8.93 7.13
CA GLY A 67 -18.01 7.73 7.93
C GLY A 67 -18.24 6.49 7.06
N LEU A 68 -17.50 6.34 5.96
CA LEU A 68 -17.65 5.19 5.07
C LEU A 68 -17.09 3.93 5.73
N ASN A 69 -17.84 2.83 5.65
CA ASN A 69 -17.34 1.49 5.94
C ASN A 69 -17.30 0.71 4.62
N PHE A 70 -16.09 0.54 4.07
CA PHE A 70 -15.87 -0.12 2.80
C PHE A 70 -15.13 -1.43 3.03
N ASN A 71 -15.70 -2.54 2.56
CA ASN A 71 -15.08 -3.85 2.63
C ASN A 71 -15.00 -4.43 1.21
N LEU A 72 -13.81 -4.87 0.82
CA LEU A 72 -13.55 -5.58 -0.42
C LEU A 72 -12.89 -6.92 -0.13
N ASP A 73 -13.42 -7.97 -0.74
CA ASP A 73 -12.77 -9.27 -0.85
C ASP A 73 -12.72 -9.70 -2.33
N GLN A 74 -11.52 -9.79 -2.89
CA GLN A 74 -11.30 -10.30 -4.24
C GLN A 74 -10.49 -11.59 -4.19
N ILE A 75 -11.13 -12.69 -4.62
CA ILE A 75 -10.54 -14.03 -4.60
C ILE A 75 -10.44 -14.55 -6.04
N GLY A 76 -9.22 -14.78 -6.50
CA GLY A 76 -8.93 -15.09 -7.89
C GLY A 76 -7.46 -15.03 -8.24
N SER A 77 -7.04 -15.67 -9.33
CA SER A 77 -5.64 -15.58 -9.77
C SER A 77 -5.20 -14.16 -10.18
N SER A 78 -6.16 -13.32 -10.58
CA SER A 78 -5.94 -11.90 -10.89
C SER A 78 -7.05 -11.05 -10.30
N ASN A 79 -6.67 -10.08 -9.47
CA ASN A 79 -7.61 -9.13 -8.86
C ASN A 79 -7.12 -7.70 -9.08
N LYS A 80 -8.05 -6.79 -9.38
CA LYS A 80 -7.76 -5.37 -9.59
C LYS A 80 -8.76 -4.50 -8.85
N PHE A 81 -8.25 -3.56 -8.09
CA PHE A 81 -9.03 -2.49 -7.49
C PHE A 81 -8.45 -1.13 -7.88
N LEU A 82 -9.23 -0.36 -8.65
CA LEU A 82 -8.84 0.93 -9.22
C LEU A 82 -9.88 1.98 -8.84
N ALA A 83 -9.64 2.72 -7.74
CA ALA A 83 -10.65 3.61 -7.17
C ALA A 83 -10.06 4.85 -6.51
N ASP A 84 -10.80 5.95 -6.62
CA ASP A 84 -10.65 7.12 -5.77
C ASP A 84 -11.74 7.08 -4.68
N LEU A 85 -11.33 7.12 -3.42
CA LEU A 85 -12.22 7.05 -2.26
C LEU A 85 -12.10 8.36 -1.50
N ASN A 86 -13.03 9.29 -1.69
CA ASN A 86 -12.95 10.60 -1.03
C ASN A 86 -13.91 10.65 0.15
N GLY A 87 -13.37 10.58 1.36
CA GLY A 87 -14.18 10.68 2.57
C GLY A 87 -13.49 11.43 3.69
N ASN A 88 -14.25 11.75 4.73
CA ASN A 88 -13.72 12.15 6.04
C ASN A 88 -14.21 11.12 7.03
N ASP A 89 -13.31 10.59 7.87
CA ASP A 89 -13.58 9.51 8.83
C ASP A 89 -14.09 8.21 8.15
N GLY A 90 -13.55 7.05 8.51
CA GLY A 90 -14.02 5.80 7.92
C GLY A 90 -13.12 4.60 8.12
N THR A 91 -13.64 3.43 7.74
CA THR A 91 -12.92 2.16 7.78
C THR A 91 -12.92 1.56 6.38
N TYR A 92 -11.74 1.26 5.88
CA TYR A 92 -11.54 0.66 4.57
C TYR A 92 -10.74 -0.63 4.73
N ASN A 93 -11.39 -1.76 4.46
CA ASN A 93 -10.77 -3.08 4.57
C ASN A 93 -10.71 -3.73 3.19
N PHE A 94 -9.51 -4.16 2.81
CA PHE A 94 -9.26 -4.82 1.54
C PHE A 94 -8.64 -6.18 1.80
N THR A 95 -9.20 -7.21 1.18
CA THR A 95 -8.64 -8.55 1.13
C THR A 95 -8.39 -8.93 -0.33
N PHE A 96 -7.16 -9.29 -0.63
CA PHE A 96 -6.75 -9.73 -1.95
C PHE A 96 -6.14 -11.12 -1.85
N THR A 97 -6.81 -12.12 -2.42
CA THR A 97 -6.30 -13.50 -2.46
C THR A 97 -6.06 -13.91 -3.90
N GLY A 98 -4.79 -14.04 -4.29
CA GLY A 98 -4.46 -14.31 -5.68
C GLY A 98 -2.97 -14.31 -6.00
N SER A 99 -2.63 -14.90 -7.16
CA SER A 99 -1.26 -14.91 -7.70
C SER A 99 -0.85 -13.60 -8.38
N SER A 100 -1.75 -12.60 -8.43
CA SER A 100 -1.46 -11.26 -8.91
C SER A 100 -2.59 -10.31 -8.51
N ASN A 101 -2.28 -9.36 -7.66
CA ASN A 101 -3.21 -8.34 -7.19
C ASN A 101 -2.69 -6.96 -7.55
N VAL A 102 -3.58 -6.09 -8.02
CA VAL A 102 -3.26 -4.69 -8.32
C VAL A 102 -4.22 -3.81 -7.54
N PHE A 103 -3.68 -2.94 -6.71
CA PHE A 103 -4.42 -1.84 -6.09
C PHE A 103 -3.78 -0.54 -6.53
N THR A 104 -4.56 0.28 -7.23
CA THR A 104 -4.22 1.68 -7.44
C THR A 104 -5.35 2.53 -6.91
N GLY A 105 -5.11 3.32 -5.87
CA GLY A 105 -6.14 4.20 -5.37
C GLY A 105 -5.65 5.45 -4.67
N GLN A 106 -6.46 6.49 -4.77
CA GLN A 106 -6.27 7.75 -4.05
C GLN A 106 -7.40 7.88 -3.04
N LEU A 107 -7.04 7.87 -1.78
CA LEU A 107 -7.98 8.16 -0.71
C LEU A 107 -7.92 9.67 -0.48
N ASN A 108 -9.00 10.38 -0.80
CA ASN A 108 -9.09 11.82 -0.72
C ASN A 108 -8.02 12.54 -1.59
N SER A 109 -8.14 12.40 -2.91
CA SER A 109 -7.28 13.11 -3.87
C SER A 109 -7.57 14.61 -3.86
N ALA A 110 -6.51 15.41 -4.03
CA ALA A 110 -6.55 16.89 -4.09
C ALA A 110 -7.20 17.58 -2.86
N GLY A 111 -7.13 16.96 -1.68
CA GLY A 111 -7.52 17.56 -0.40
C GLY A 111 -8.97 18.02 -0.29
N THR A 112 -9.89 17.30 -0.94
CA THR A 112 -11.32 17.66 -0.94
C THR A 112 -11.93 17.60 0.48
N TYR A 113 -11.45 16.68 1.30
CA TYR A 113 -11.77 16.50 2.71
C TYR A 113 -10.49 16.41 3.54
N ASN A 114 -10.59 16.33 4.86
CA ASN A 114 -9.52 15.73 5.67
C ASN A 114 -9.83 14.24 5.82
N MET A 115 -8.82 13.41 6.07
CA MET A 115 -8.95 11.99 6.38
C MET A 115 -8.58 11.79 7.84
N ASN A 116 -9.30 12.40 8.77
CA ASN A 116 -9.01 12.18 10.19
C ASN A 116 -9.67 10.90 10.69
N ASP A 117 -9.14 10.31 11.76
CA ASP A 117 -9.71 9.13 12.44
C ASP A 117 -10.03 7.95 11.49
N PHE A 118 -9.25 7.75 10.41
CA PHE A 118 -9.51 6.66 9.46
C PHE A 118 -8.72 5.41 9.77
N THR A 119 -9.31 4.26 9.41
CA THR A 119 -8.65 2.95 9.43
C THR A 119 -8.52 2.42 8.01
N PHE A 120 -7.34 1.97 7.65
CA PHE A 120 -7.06 1.38 6.34
C PHE A 120 -6.30 0.07 6.51
N THR A 121 -7.00 -1.05 6.30
CA THR A 121 -6.47 -2.40 6.50
C THR A 121 -6.40 -3.13 5.18
N ASN A 122 -5.25 -3.72 4.87
CA ASN A 122 -5.05 -4.56 3.70
C ASN A 122 -4.49 -5.91 4.11
N ALA A 123 -5.17 -6.98 3.71
CA ALA A 123 -4.69 -8.34 3.83
C ALA A 123 -4.46 -8.90 2.42
N VAL A 124 -3.22 -9.30 2.13
CA VAL A 124 -2.78 -9.72 0.81
C VAL A 124 -2.18 -11.12 0.91
N THR A 125 -2.75 -12.06 0.18
CA THR A 125 -2.23 -13.43 0.08
C THR A 125 -1.87 -13.76 -1.37
N GLY A 126 -0.67 -14.30 -1.56
CA GLY A 126 -0.10 -14.71 -2.83
C GLY A 126 1.00 -13.76 -3.32
N SER A 127 1.52 -14.01 -4.52
CA SER A 127 2.74 -13.37 -5.02
C SER A 127 2.51 -12.34 -6.13
N SER A 128 3.55 -11.58 -6.48
CA SER A 128 3.59 -10.68 -7.66
C SER A 128 2.50 -9.62 -7.64
N ASN A 129 2.37 -8.95 -6.49
CA ASN A 129 1.35 -7.93 -6.28
C ASN A 129 1.94 -6.52 -6.43
N ALA A 130 1.13 -5.59 -6.95
CA ALA A 130 1.51 -4.21 -7.15
C ALA A 130 0.49 -3.26 -6.51
N PHE A 131 0.91 -2.61 -5.43
CA PHE A 131 0.09 -1.66 -4.69
C PHE A 131 0.66 -0.25 -4.85
N THR A 132 -0.18 0.70 -5.22
CA THR A 132 0.15 2.13 -5.24
C THR A 132 -1.01 2.89 -4.62
N VAL A 133 -0.83 3.31 -3.38
CA VAL A 133 -1.88 3.93 -2.58
C VAL A 133 -1.39 5.26 -2.05
N ASN A 134 -2.18 6.30 -2.30
CA ASN A 134 -1.98 7.62 -1.71
C ASN A 134 -3.16 7.94 -0.81
N ILE A 135 -2.89 8.53 0.35
CA ILE A 135 -3.91 8.96 1.30
C ILE A 135 -3.73 10.45 1.60
N ALA A 136 -4.84 11.17 1.62
CA ALA A 136 -4.93 12.56 2.03
C ALA A 136 -3.91 13.45 1.28
N GLU A 137 -3.93 13.36 -0.04
CA GLU A 137 -3.11 14.24 -0.87
C GLU A 137 -3.50 15.70 -0.58
N ASP A 138 -2.54 16.55 -0.17
CA ASP A 138 -2.79 17.93 0.26
C ASP A 138 -3.84 18.08 1.39
N ALA A 139 -4.09 17.04 2.19
CA ALA A 139 -5.05 17.06 3.31
C ALA A 139 -4.55 16.31 4.56
N ASP A 140 -5.11 16.68 5.72
CA ASP A 140 -4.69 16.10 6.99
C ASP A 140 -5.15 14.64 7.09
N ALA A 141 -4.36 13.82 7.78
CA ALA A 141 -4.62 12.40 8.03
C ALA A 141 -4.48 12.07 9.53
N ASN A 142 -5.12 12.86 10.40
CA ASN A 142 -4.88 12.79 11.84
C ASN A 142 -5.39 11.48 12.44
N ASP A 143 -4.73 10.98 13.49
CA ASP A 143 -5.17 9.87 14.34
C ASP A 143 -5.53 8.60 13.53
N SER A 144 -4.76 8.35 12.47
CA SER A 144 -5.08 7.34 11.48
C SER A 144 -4.31 6.05 11.68
N ASP A 145 -4.98 4.92 11.48
CA ASP A 145 -4.42 3.58 11.68
C ASP A 145 -4.35 2.82 10.35
N ILE A 146 -3.11 2.52 9.92
CA ILE A 146 -2.82 1.86 8.66
C ILE A 146 -2.20 0.51 8.95
N VAL A 147 -2.83 -0.54 8.45
CA VAL A 147 -2.39 -1.92 8.64
C VAL A 147 -2.21 -2.60 7.30
N TRP A 148 -1.04 -3.18 7.09
CA TRP A 148 -0.74 -4.04 5.96
C TRP A 148 -0.28 -5.40 6.45
N ALA A 149 -0.90 -6.46 5.91
CA ALA A 149 -0.51 -7.83 6.12
C ALA A 149 -0.27 -8.50 4.76
N PHE A 150 0.95 -8.99 4.55
CA PHE A 150 1.36 -9.72 3.35
C PHE A 150 1.74 -11.15 3.72
N ASP A 151 1.14 -12.12 3.04
CA ASP A 151 1.49 -13.55 3.07
C ASP A 151 1.81 -13.96 1.63
N GLY A 152 3.08 -13.86 1.24
CA GLY A 152 3.56 -14.13 -0.09
C GLY A 152 4.76 -13.29 -0.50
N ALA A 153 5.29 -13.60 -1.70
CA ALA A 153 6.53 -13.04 -2.22
C ALA A 153 6.32 -12.05 -3.38
N ASP A 154 7.36 -11.32 -3.77
CA ASP A 154 7.33 -10.40 -4.92
C ASP A 154 6.26 -9.29 -4.80
N ASN A 155 5.98 -8.80 -3.60
CA ASN A 155 5.09 -7.65 -3.40
C ASN A 155 5.85 -6.35 -3.64
N ILE A 156 5.29 -5.46 -4.46
CA ILE A 156 5.79 -4.09 -4.61
C ILE A 156 4.71 -3.14 -4.09
N VAL A 157 5.04 -2.39 -3.05
CA VAL A 157 4.15 -1.43 -2.42
C VAL A 157 4.77 -0.05 -2.48
N PHE A 158 4.01 0.89 -3.04
CA PHE A 158 4.27 2.30 -2.85
C PHE A 158 3.11 2.92 -2.08
N PHE A 159 3.42 3.51 -0.93
CA PHE A 159 2.43 4.05 -0.02
C PHE A 159 2.81 5.46 0.41
N ASN A 160 1.89 6.41 0.22
CA ASN A 160 2.08 7.79 0.70
C ASN A 160 0.89 8.26 1.52
N ALA A 161 1.15 9.08 2.53
CA ALA A 161 0.10 9.74 3.30
C ALA A 161 0.42 11.20 3.63
N ALA A 162 -0.59 12.05 3.53
CA ALA A 162 -0.55 13.49 3.84
C ALA A 162 0.49 14.30 3.03
N THR A 163 0.91 13.77 1.89
CA THR A 163 1.90 14.40 1.00
C THR A 163 1.23 15.22 -0.10
N ASP A 164 1.96 16.15 -0.71
CA ASP A 164 1.57 16.88 -1.93
C ASP A 164 1.82 16.10 -3.23
N TYR A 165 2.21 14.81 -3.13
CA TYR A 165 2.56 13.99 -4.28
C TYR A 165 1.37 13.17 -4.78
N THR A 166 0.99 13.39 -6.05
CA THR A 166 0.16 12.47 -6.84
C THR A 166 0.93 11.18 -7.21
N HIS A 167 0.21 10.12 -7.61
CA HIS A 167 0.74 8.82 -8.10
C HIS A 167 1.89 8.91 -9.11
N SER A 168 2.02 10.02 -9.84
CA SER A 168 2.96 10.18 -10.97
C SER A 168 4.39 10.59 -10.59
N ASN A 169 4.65 11.06 -9.37
CA ASN A 169 5.94 11.65 -8.97
C ASN A 169 6.65 10.90 -7.83
N LEU A 170 6.20 9.69 -7.51
CA LEU A 170 6.61 8.89 -6.35
C LEU A 170 8.11 8.49 -6.34
N SER A 171 8.69 8.24 -7.52
CA SER A 171 10.12 7.91 -7.63
C SER A 171 11.05 9.10 -7.36
N SER A 172 10.52 10.32 -7.25
CA SER A 172 11.32 11.53 -7.03
C SER A 172 11.58 11.84 -5.56
N LEU A 173 10.93 11.13 -4.62
CA LEU A 173 11.05 11.37 -3.19
C LEU A 173 12.32 10.75 -2.57
N PHE A 174 12.70 9.57 -3.07
CA PHE A 174 13.90 8.87 -2.62
C PHE A 174 15.13 9.44 -3.35
N GLY A 175 16.04 10.10 -2.62
CA GLY A 175 17.30 10.65 -3.14
C GLY A 175 17.26 12.13 -3.59
N SER A 176 16.12 12.80 -3.53
CA SER A 176 16.00 14.25 -3.74
C SER A 176 15.78 14.95 -2.42
N SER A 177 16.41 16.10 -2.19
CA SER A 177 16.13 17.02 -1.08
C SER A 177 14.75 17.71 -1.22
N GLY A 178 13.76 17.00 -1.77
CA GLY A 178 12.41 17.49 -1.96
C GLY A 178 11.81 17.86 -0.62
N SER A 179 11.23 19.06 -0.56
CA SER A 179 10.31 19.39 0.52
C SER A 179 9.04 18.60 0.24
N VAL A 180 8.61 17.73 1.16
CA VAL A 180 7.21 17.29 1.18
C VAL A 180 6.45 18.49 1.71
N THR A 181 5.79 19.23 0.81
CA THR A 181 5.00 20.41 1.17
C THR A 181 3.53 20.05 1.15
N GLY A 182 3.10 19.20 2.07
CA GLY A 182 1.71 18.76 2.20
C GLY A 182 1.13 19.09 3.57
N ALA A 183 -0.12 18.67 3.74
CA ALA A 183 -0.92 18.82 4.94
C ALA A 183 -0.30 18.22 6.23
N ASP A 184 -0.95 18.50 7.36
CA ASP A 184 -0.43 18.30 8.71
C ASP A 184 -1.15 17.13 9.40
N ALA A 185 -0.86 15.90 8.99
CA ALA A 185 -1.36 14.71 9.68
C ALA A 185 -0.70 14.56 11.05
N ASP A 186 -1.45 14.52 12.13
CA ASP A 186 -0.92 14.22 13.47
C ASP A 186 -1.18 12.75 13.84
N ASN A 187 -0.27 12.12 14.57
CA ASN A 187 -0.49 10.81 15.17
C ASN A 187 -0.92 9.69 14.20
N MET A 188 -0.13 9.49 13.15
CA MET A 188 -0.29 8.35 12.26
C MET A 188 0.34 7.09 12.86
N ASN A 189 -0.42 5.99 12.87
CA ASN A 189 0.03 4.67 13.28
C ASN A 189 0.11 3.74 12.06
N LEU A 190 1.26 3.10 11.87
CA LEU A 190 1.50 2.17 10.77
C LEU A 190 1.93 0.82 11.32
N ASN A 191 1.29 -0.24 10.88
CA ASN A 191 1.64 -1.61 11.25
C ASN A 191 1.78 -2.47 9.99
N TRP A 192 2.96 -3.03 9.81
CA TRP A 192 3.30 -3.86 8.67
C TRP A 192 3.72 -5.24 9.15
N ASN A 193 2.99 -6.27 8.71
CA ASN A 193 3.35 -7.66 8.88
C ASN A 193 3.60 -8.28 7.51
N VAL A 194 4.79 -8.79 7.27
CA VAL A 194 5.23 -9.32 5.99
C VAL A 194 5.83 -10.70 6.22
N ASP A 195 5.18 -11.72 5.67
CA ASP A 195 5.68 -13.10 5.61
C ASP A 195 5.91 -13.45 4.13
N GLY A 196 7.18 -13.49 3.72
CA GLY A 196 7.60 -13.84 2.37
C GLY A 196 8.83 -13.11 1.88
N ASP A 197 9.32 -13.58 0.73
CA ASP A 197 10.58 -13.13 0.13
C ASP A 197 10.38 -12.04 -0.93
N ASP A 198 11.46 -11.35 -1.30
CA ASP A 198 11.54 -10.47 -2.47
C ASP A 198 10.52 -9.32 -2.49
N ASN A 199 10.11 -8.82 -1.32
CA ASN A 199 9.17 -7.70 -1.22
C ASN A 199 9.90 -6.35 -1.21
N VAL A 200 9.26 -5.34 -1.80
CA VAL A 200 9.76 -3.96 -1.86
C VAL A 200 8.70 -3.01 -1.36
N PHE A 201 9.01 -2.32 -0.26
CA PHE A 201 8.15 -1.32 0.36
C PHE A 201 8.78 0.05 0.22
N LYS A 202 8.04 1.00 -0.37
CA LYS A 202 8.43 2.41 -0.44
C LYS A 202 7.35 3.24 0.21
N VAL A 203 7.67 3.81 1.37
CA VAL A 203 6.71 4.51 2.24
C VAL A 203 7.16 5.94 2.48
N ALA A 204 6.25 6.89 2.25
CA ALA A 204 6.49 8.29 2.57
C ALA A 204 5.32 8.91 3.34
N ILE A 205 5.62 9.52 4.49
CA ILE A 205 4.62 10.09 5.40
C ILE A 205 4.99 11.53 5.73
N SER A 206 4.03 12.45 5.55
CA SER A 206 4.13 13.82 6.05
C SER A 206 3.36 13.94 7.36
N SER A 207 4.07 13.91 8.49
CA SER A 207 3.45 14.02 9.81
C SER A 207 4.50 14.40 10.86
N PRO A 208 4.23 15.35 11.78
CA PRO A 208 5.08 15.62 12.94
C PRO A 208 5.31 14.43 13.87
N PHE A 209 4.37 13.46 13.92
CA PHE A 209 4.45 12.29 14.80
C PHE A 209 3.93 11.04 14.09
N VAL A 210 4.84 10.09 13.86
CA VAL A 210 4.52 8.79 13.26
C VAL A 210 4.97 7.69 14.19
N ASN A 211 4.08 6.79 14.55
CA ASN A 211 4.42 5.51 15.16
C ASN A 211 4.36 4.42 14.09
N GLN A 212 5.44 3.67 13.91
CA GLN A 212 5.46 2.56 12.97
C GLN A 212 6.07 1.30 13.57
N ASP A 213 5.45 0.18 13.25
CA ASP A 213 5.90 -1.16 13.56
C ASP A 213 6.01 -1.96 12.25
N TRP A 214 7.17 -2.56 12.05
CA TRP A 214 7.47 -3.43 10.92
C TRP A 214 7.89 -4.79 11.46
N ASP A 215 7.21 -5.83 11.02
CA ASP A 215 7.57 -7.24 11.20
C ASP A 215 7.73 -7.85 9.81
N ILE A 216 8.97 -8.16 9.44
CA ILE A 216 9.34 -8.68 8.13
C ILE A 216 10.08 -10.00 8.31
N ASP A 217 9.49 -11.09 7.84
CA ASP A 217 10.08 -12.43 7.81
C ASP A 217 10.21 -12.92 6.36
N GLY A 218 11.44 -13.19 5.93
CA GLY A 218 11.78 -13.63 4.58
C GLY A 218 13.05 -12.97 4.02
N ASP A 219 13.58 -13.58 2.98
CA ASP A 219 14.82 -13.14 2.32
C ASP A 219 14.56 -12.03 1.29
N ASN A 220 15.59 -11.23 0.97
CA ASN A 220 15.58 -10.22 -0.10
C ASN A 220 14.49 -9.13 0.03
N ASN A 221 14.08 -8.82 1.26
CA ASN A 221 13.10 -7.77 1.50
C ASN A 221 13.75 -6.37 1.55
N THR A 222 13.16 -5.39 0.87
CA THR A 222 13.59 -4.00 0.85
C THR A 222 12.56 -3.09 1.50
N LEU A 223 12.99 -2.24 2.43
CA LEU A 223 12.19 -1.19 3.07
C LEU A 223 12.86 0.18 2.88
N ASP A 224 12.23 1.04 2.08
CA ASP A 224 12.56 2.45 1.98
C ASP A 224 11.46 3.27 2.69
N TYR A 225 11.77 3.84 3.85
CA TYR A 225 10.84 4.69 4.61
C TYR A 225 11.34 6.12 4.73
N ILE A 226 10.44 7.08 4.52
CA ILE A 226 10.66 8.50 4.78
C ILE A 226 9.50 9.06 5.62
N GLY A 227 9.80 9.53 6.83
CA GLY A 227 8.90 10.30 7.68
C GLY A 227 9.41 11.73 7.80
N ILE A 228 8.56 12.71 7.46
CA ILE A 228 8.90 14.14 7.52
C ILE A 228 7.86 14.87 8.36
N GLY A 229 8.30 15.57 9.39
CA GLY A 229 7.49 16.51 10.15
C GLY A 229 7.31 17.84 9.41
N ASN A 230 6.07 18.30 9.30
CA ASN A 230 5.79 19.64 8.79
C ASN A 230 6.13 20.69 9.86
N ALA A 231 7.04 21.62 9.57
CA ALA A 231 7.46 22.66 10.53
C ALA A 231 6.35 23.66 10.91
N ASN A 232 5.26 23.67 10.15
CA ASN A 232 4.07 24.47 10.45
C ASN A 232 3.01 23.67 11.23
N ALA A 233 3.33 22.44 11.61
CA ALA A 233 2.43 21.58 12.33
C ALA A 233 1.96 22.19 13.64
N SER A 234 0.67 22.06 13.94
CA SER A 234 0.08 22.59 15.16
C SER A 234 0.14 21.64 16.35
N SER A 235 0.69 20.43 16.15
CA SER A 235 0.70 19.37 17.15
C SER A 235 1.68 19.60 18.30
N ASP A 236 1.27 19.13 19.47
CA ASP A 236 2.07 18.99 20.68
C ASP A 236 2.80 17.63 20.75
N ALA A 237 2.35 16.65 19.95
CA ALA A 237 3.08 15.41 19.67
C ALA A 237 4.09 15.63 18.54
N THR A 238 5.36 15.42 18.84
CA THR A 238 6.46 15.64 17.89
C THR A 238 7.45 14.47 18.01
N GLY A 239 7.98 13.99 16.89
CA GLY A 239 8.98 12.92 16.83
C GLY A 239 8.46 11.63 16.18
N HIS A 240 9.31 10.93 15.44
CA HIS A 240 8.96 9.66 14.84
C HIS A 240 9.41 8.50 15.73
N THR A 241 8.62 7.43 15.80
CA THR A 241 8.97 6.18 16.49
C THR A 241 8.93 5.04 15.48
N SER A 242 10.05 4.34 15.30
CA SER A 242 10.14 3.14 14.46
C SER A 242 10.55 1.94 15.28
N THR A 243 9.77 0.87 15.21
CA THR A 243 10.18 -0.49 15.57
C THR A 243 10.27 -1.32 14.29
N ILE A 244 11.43 -1.92 14.03
CA ILE A 244 11.66 -2.76 12.85
C ILE A 244 12.23 -4.09 13.31
N ASN A 245 11.45 -5.15 13.13
CA ASN A 245 11.89 -6.54 13.25
C ASN A 245 12.07 -7.09 11.85
N ILE A 246 13.26 -7.59 11.53
CA ILE A 246 13.53 -8.20 10.23
C ILE A 246 14.30 -9.51 10.39
N THR A 247 13.79 -10.56 9.78
CA THR A 247 14.37 -11.90 9.77
C THR A 247 14.49 -12.38 8.33
N GLY A 248 15.65 -12.91 7.95
CA GLY A 248 15.96 -13.35 6.60
C GLY A 248 17.29 -12.82 6.11
N ASP A 249 17.84 -13.39 5.05
CA ASP A 249 19.08 -12.95 4.42
C ASP A 249 18.81 -11.83 3.38
N TYR A 250 19.84 -11.05 3.05
CA TYR A 250 19.82 -10.06 1.96
C TYR A 250 18.79 -8.92 2.06
N TRP A 251 18.31 -8.58 3.25
CA TRP A 251 17.43 -7.42 3.41
C TRP A 251 18.14 -6.08 3.18
N ASP A 252 17.38 -5.08 2.76
CA ASP A 252 17.84 -3.71 2.55
C ASP A 252 16.88 -2.74 3.23
N VAL A 253 17.37 -1.91 4.15
CA VAL A 253 16.55 -1.00 4.94
C VAL A 253 17.14 0.40 4.92
N ASP A 254 16.41 1.32 4.32
CA ASP A 254 16.66 2.75 4.33
C ASP A 254 15.58 3.45 5.16
N LEU A 255 15.96 3.94 6.34
CA LEU A 255 15.06 4.63 7.26
C LEU A 255 15.44 6.11 7.40
N ILE A 256 14.56 7.00 6.95
CA ILE A 256 14.72 8.45 7.11
C ILE A 256 13.60 9.00 8.00
N GLN A 257 13.97 9.62 9.12
CA GLN A 257 13.06 10.31 10.04
C GLN A 257 13.53 11.76 10.20
N ARG A 258 12.60 12.71 10.00
CA ARG A 258 12.89 14.14 9.99
C ARG A 258 11.80 14.90 10.73
N SER A 259 11.77 14.80 12.06
CA SER A 259 10.82 15.59 12.84
C SER A 259 11.26 17.05 13.05
N THR A 260 10.41 17.84 13.69
CA THR A 260 10.64 19.26 13.97
C THR A 260 10.84 19.49 15.47
N ASN A 261 12.11 19.55 15.90
CA ASN A 261 12.53 19.90 17.26
C ASN A 261 12.13 18.91 18.37
N ASN A 262 11.96 17.62 18.06
CA ASN A 262 11.79 16.59 19.08
C ASN A 262 12.60 15.34 18.74
N ASN A 263 12.79 14.46 19.72
CA ASN A 263 13.57 13.26 19.56
C ASN A 263 12.82 12.23 18.72
N ASP A 264 13.46 11.78 17.65
CA ASP A 264 13.06 10.58 16.93
C ASP A 264 13.63 9.32 17.62
N TRP A 265 12.88 8.23 17.62
CA TRP A 265 13.28 6.94 18.20
C TRP A 265 13.25 5.83 17.16
N VAL A 266 14.31 5.01 17.16
CA VAL A 266 14.45 3.85 16.27
C VAL A 266 14.93 2.67 17.08
N ASN A 267 14.20 1.56 16.97
CA ASN A 267 14.58 0.26 17.50
C ASN A 267 14.55 -0.76 16.37
N ILE A 268 15.70 -1.39 16.11
CA ILE A 268 15.84 -2.40 15.06
C ILE A 268 16.34 -3.70 15.67
N ASN A 269 15.62 -4.77 15.39
CA ASN A 269 16.01 -6.14 15.70
C ASN A 269 16.10 -6.93 14.39
N ALA A 270 17.31 -7.03 13.85
CA ALA A 270 17.59 -7.67 12.57
C ALA A 270 18.37 -8.98 12.75
N THR A 271 17.96 -10.03 12.05
CA THR A 271 18.72 -11.28 11.92
C THR A 271 18.93 -11.63 10.45
N GLY A 272 19.88 -12.52 10.17
CA GLY A 272 20.30 -12.89 8.81
C GLY A 272 21.59 -12.22 8.35
N SER A 273 21.92 -12.41 7.07
CA SER A 273 23.23 -12.11 6.52
C SER A 273 23.21 -11.79 5.02
N GLY A 274 24.24 -11.08 4.58
CA GLY A 274 24.57 -10.94 3.17
C GLY A 274 25.78 -11.78 2.76
N THR A 275 26.05 -11.83 1.46
CA THR A 275 27.29 -12.31 0.86
C THR A 275 28.15 -11.14 0.39
N GLN A 276 29.32 -11.41 -0.20
CA GLN A 276 30.15 -10.40 -0.87
C GLN A 276 29.45 -9.75 -2.10
N GLY A 277 28.44 -10.42 -2.68
CA GLY A 277 27.73 -9.96 -3.89
C GLY A 277 26.36 -9.34 -3.62
N SER A 278 25.70 -9.74 -2.52
CA SER A 278 24.40 -9.23 -2.09
C SER A 278 24.48 -8.96 -0.60
N HIS A 279 24.42 -7.70 -0.18
CA HIS A 279 24.60 -7.34 1.22
C HIS A 279 23.26 -7.35 1.95
N ALA A 280 23.29 -7.56 3.26
CA ALA A 280 22.22 -7.10 4.14
C ALA A 280 22.60 -5.68 4.59
N THR A 281 21.78 -4.69 4.27
CA THR A 281 22.12 -3.26 4.40
C THR A 281 21.13 -2.52 5.26
N LEU A 282 21.66 -1.69 6.16
CA LEU A 282 20.89 -0.78 7.01
C LEU A 282 21.47 0.61 6.91
N CYS A 283 20.65 1.56 6.51
CA CYS A 283 20.92 2.98 6.61
C CYS A 283 19.83 3.68 7.42
N ILE A 284 20.25 4.55 8.33
CA ILE A 284 19.35 5.34 9.17
C ILE A 284 19.79 6.79 9.12
N VAL A 285 18.86 7.68 8.80
CA VAL A 285 19.01 9.12 8.87
C VAL A 285 17.95 9.68 9.81
N GLN A 286 18.38 10.11 10.99
CA GLN A 286 17.55 10.91 11.91
C GLN A 286 18.04 12.35 11.85
N ASN A 287 17.14 13.29 11.58
CA ASN A 287 17.52 14.66 11.34
C ASN A 287 16.42 15.65 11.73
N ASP A 288 16.47 16.09 12.98
CA ASP A 288 15.62 17.15 13.52
C ASP A 288 15.94 18.47 12.81
N SER A 289 14.98 19.06 12.10
CA SER A 289 15.08 20.39 11.47
C SER A 289 16.19 20.63 10.43
N GLY A 290 17.01 19.63 10.09
CA GLY A 290 18.06 19.79 9.09
C GLY A 290 17.66 19.39 7.66
N SER A 291 18.55 19.69 6.71
CA SER A 291 18.39 19.35 5.29
C SER A 291 19.26 18.16 4.85
N ALA A 292 19.75 17.34 5.78
CA ALA A 292 20.62 16.22 5.43
C ALA A 292 19.85 15.24 4.52
N ALA A 293 20.48 14.87 3.41
CA ALA A 293 19.96 13.93 2.43
C ALA A 293 20.87 12.71 2.36
N GLY A 294 20.27 11.53 2.30
CA GLY A 294 20.91 10.32 1.82
C GLY A 294 21.07 9.24 2.88
N CYS A 295 20.26 8.20 2.73
CA CYS A 295 20.78 6.90 2.30
C CYS A 295 20.99 6.99 0.77
#